data_AF-A0A851N8F7-F1
#
_entry.id   AF-A0A851N8F7-F1
#
_cell.length_a   1.000
_cell.length_b   1.000
_cell.length_c   1.000
_cell.angle_alpha   90.00
_cell.angle_beta   90.00
_cell.angle_gamma   90.00
#
_symmetry.space_group_name_H-M   'P 1'
#
loop_
_entity.id
_entity.type
_entity.pdbx_description
1 polymer ?
#
loop_
_entity_poly.entity_id
_entity_poly.type
_entity_poly.pdbx_seq_one_letter_code
_entity_poly.pdbx_strand_id
1 'polypeptide(L)'
;VEPPQGFFRDDTALNGIRLLCNKQGIVTSSEGLWGEWLPAKDCGRTARIVSFRLRVEQPRGLRDDTAANDAEFACSDGTVLEGGGGTRGSWGNWSGSCLPGLGVCGLRTLVEAPQRSRDDTGLNSAVPFCCA
;
A
#
# COMPACT_ATOMS: atom_id res chain seq x y z
N VAL A 1 -5.97 -4.62 -5.52
CA VAL A 1 -5.44 -5.92 -5.06
C VAL A 1 -5.98 -6.99 -5.98
N GLU A 2 -5.15 -7.92 -6.44
CA GLU A 2 -5.61 -9.02 -7.28
C GLU A 2 -6.26 -10.14 -6.43
N PRO A 3 -7.33 -10.78 -6.92
CA PRO A 3 -7.90 -11.94 -6.25
C PRO A 3 -6.98 -13.17 -6.40
N PRO A 4 -7.10 -14.18 -5.50
CA PRO A 4 -6.32 -15.42 -5.60
C PRO A 4 -6.43 -16.07 -6.99
N GLN A 5 -5.29 -16.27 -7.65
CA GLN A 5 -5.16 -16.87 -8.99
C GLN A 5 -4.83 -18.38 -8.96
N GLY A 6 -4.65 -18.97 -7.78
CA GLY A 6 -4.38 -20.39 -7.53
C GLY A 6 -2.89 -20.73 -7.33
N PHE A 7 -2.63 -21.97 -6.89
CA PHE A 7 -1.34 -22.49 -6.35
C PHE A 7 -0.07 -22.28 -7.21
N PHE A 8 -0.18 -21.86 -8.47
CA PHE A 8 0.93 -21.73 -9.42
C PHE A 8 1.17 -20.30 -9.94
N ARG A 9 0.40 -19.29 -9.51
CA ARG A 9 0.59 -17.88 -9.86
C ARG A 9 0.73 -17.05 -8.58
N ASP A 10 1.46 -15.95 -8.65
CA ASP A 10 1.56 -15.04 -7.51
C ASP A 10 0.18 -14.45 -7.24
N ASP A 11 -0.32 -14.68 -6.05
CA ASP A 11 -1.76 -14.82 -5.84
C ASP A 11 -2.41 -13.56 -5.28
N THR A 12 -1.67 -12.54 -4.85
CA THR A 12 -2.29 -11.44 -4.10
C THR A 12 -1.42 -10.20 -3.96
N ALA A 13 -0.81 -9.72 -5.04
CA ALA A 13 -0.01 -8.51 -4.97
C ALA A 13 -0.89 -7.25 -4.84
N LEU A 14 -0.44 -6.34 -3.97
CA LEU A 14 -0.95 -4.98 -3.91
C LEU A 14 -0.42 -4.22 -5.13
N ASN A 15 -1.33 -3.85 -6.01
CA ASN A 15 -1.00 -3.18 -7.27
C ASN A 15 -1.05 -1.65 -7.16
N GLY A 16 -1.67 -1.08 -6.12
CA GLY A 16 -1.76 0.37 -5.98
C GLY A 16 -2.35 0.80 -4.65
N ILE A 17 -2.13 2.07 -4.31
CA ILE A 17 -2.65 2.74 -3.11
C ILE A 17 -3.31 4.05 -3.54
N ARG A 18 -4.56 4.25 -3.13
CA ARG A 18 -5.30 5.51 -3.30
C ARG A 18 -5.55 6.16 -1.95
N LEU A 19 -5.35 7.47 -1.88
CA LEU A 19 -5.70 8.30 -0.73
C LEU A 19 -6.92 9.14 -1.05
N LEU A 20 -7.86 9.20 -0.10
CA LEU A 20 -8.97 10.16 -0.14
C LEU A 20 -8.56 11.40 0.65
N CYS A 21 -8.19 12.46 -0.06
CA CYS A 21 -7.74 13.71 0.53
C CYS A 21 -8.85 14.76 0.50
N ASN A 22 -9.10 15.42 1.63
CA ASN A 22 -10.18 16.40 1.78
C ASN A 22 -10.13 17.55 0.76
N LYS A 23 -8.94 18.01 0.34
CA LYS A 23 -8.77 19.14 -0.59
C LYS A 23 -8.46 18.69 -2.03
N GLN A 24 -7.73 17.58 -2.19
CA GLN A 24 -7.21 17.11 -3.48
C GLN A 24 -8.06 16.01 -4.13
N GLY A 25 -9.08 15.50 -3.43
CA GLY A 25 -9.86 14.37 -3.90
C GLY A 25 -9.05 13.07 -3.83
N ILE A 26 -9.20 12.21 -4.83
CA ILE A 26 -8.48 10.93 -4.89
C ILE A 26 -7.07 11.15 -5.42
N VAL A 27 -6.06 10.81 -4.63
CA VAL A 27 -4.64 10.89 -5.01
C VAL A 27 -4.06 9.49 -5.13
N THR A 28 -3.31 9.25 -6.19
CA THR A 28 -2.56 8.02 -6.44
C THR A 28 -1.18 8.33 -7.04
N SER A 29 -0.33 7.32 -7.14
CA SER A 29 0.98 7.38 -7.80
C SER A 29 1.03 6.33 -8.91
N SER A 30 2.15 5.63 -9.09
CA SER A 30 2.22 4.49 -10.00
C SER A 30 1.30 3.38 -9.50
N GLU A 31 0.47 2.85 -10.39
CA GLU A 31 -0.46 1.74 -10.17
C GLU A 31 -0.11 0.60 -11.16
N GLY A 32 -0.27 -0.64 -10.72
CA GLY A 32 -0.29 -1.82 -11.58
C GLY A 32 -1.58 -1.88 -12.41
N LEU A 33 -1.58 -2.72 -13.44
CA LEU A 33 -2.68 -2.79 -14.42
C LEU A 33 -3.87 -3.62 -13.96
N TRP A 34 -3.74 -4.33 -12.84
CA TRP A 34 -4.64 -5.42 -12.47
C TRP A 34 -5.19 -5.29 -11.03
N GLY A 35 -6.25 -6.06 -10.77
CA GLY A 35 -6.93 -6.15 -9.48
C GLY A 35 -8.08 -5.13 -9.30
N GLU A 36 -8.70 -5.19 -8.12
CA GLU A 36 -9.82 -4.32 -7.75
C GLU A 36 -9.47 -3.42 -6.55
N TRP A 37 -10.16 -2.28 -6.47
CA TRP A 37 -10.06 -1.38 -5.32
C TRP A 37 -10.90 -1.91 -4.17
N LEU A 38 -10.28 -2.03 -3.00
CA LEU A 38 -10.98 -2.34 -1.76
C LEU A 38 -11.79 -1.12 -1.29
N PRO A 39 -12.84 -1.33 -0.48
CA PRO A 39 -13.60 -0.23 0.10
C PRO A 39 -12.70 0.76 0.84
N ALA A 40 -12.94 2.05 0.65
CA ALA A 40 -12.17 3.08 1.33
C ALA A 40 -12.40 3.04 2.84
N LYS A 41 -11.35 3.38 3.59
CA LYS A 41 -11.36 3.52 5.04
C LYS A 41 -10.83 4.90 5.41
N ASP A 42 -11.32 5.46 6.51
CA ASP A 42 -10.95 6.79 6.98
C ASP A 42 -10.71 6.82 8.50
N CYS A 43 -9.94 7.82 8.94
CA CYS A 43 -9.62 8.05 10.35
C CYS A 43 -10.76 8.75 11.12
N GLY A 44 -11.98 8.77 10.59
CA GLY A 44 -13.05 9.62 11.09
C GLY A 44 -12.84 11.10 10.81
N ARG A 45 -13.71 11.94 11.38
CA ARG A 45 -13.74 13.39 11.09
C ARG A 45 -12.65 14.21 11.78
N THR A 46 -12.07 13.70 12.86
CA THR A 46 -11.18 14.44 13.75
C THR A 46 -9.72 14.03 13.65
N ALA A 47 -9.44 12.86 13.07
CA ALA A 47 -8.10 12.35 12.89
C ALA A 47 -7.74 12.27 11.40
N ARG A 48 -6.45 12.07 11.15
CA ARG A 48 -5.90 11.99 9.79
C ARG A 48 -4.82 10.92 9.74
N ILE A 49 -4.58 10.40 8.54
CA ILE A 49 -3.48 9.47 8.31
C ILE A 49 -2.17 10.21 8.55
N VAL A 50 -1.26 9.60 9.30
CA VAL A 50 0.05 10.18 9.67
C VAL A 50 1.23 9.27 9.32
N SER A 51 1.01 7.97 9.15
CA SER A 51 2.04 6.99 8.79
C SER A 51 1.39 5.79 8.11
N PHE A 52 2.20 4.95 7.46
CA PHE A 52 1.75 3.68 6.91
C PHE A 52 2.84 2.61 7.06
N ARG A 53 2.48 1.34 6.90
CA ARG A 53 3.41 0.22 6.73
C ARG A 53 2.88 -0.77 5.69
N LEU A 54 3.77 -1.54 5.09
CA LEU A 54 3.43 -2.56 4.11
C LEU A 54 3.61 -3.96 4.69
N ARG A 55 2.78 -4.89 4.24
CA ARG A 55 2.99 -6.33 4.43
C ARG A 55 3.68 -6.86 3.20
N VAL A 56 4.85 -7.47 3.38
CA VAL A 56 5.71 -7.88 2.28
C VAL A 56 6.16 -9.32 2.48
N GLU A 57 6.18 -10.12 1.42
CA GLU A 57 6.80 -11.44 1.46
C GLU A 57 8.33 -11.32 1.39
N GLN A 58 9.02 -12.05 2.26
CA GLN A 58 10.48 -12.07 2.22
C GLN A 58 10.94 -12.90 1.00
N PRO A 59 12.00 -12.47 0.29
CA PRO A 59 12.52 -13.21 -0.84
C PRO A 59 12.92 -14.64 -0.42
N ARG A 60 12.37 -15.64 -1.09
CA ARG A 60 12.69 -17.06 -0.89
C ARG A 60 13.61 -17.56 -2.01
N GLY A 61 14.91 -17.45 -1.81
CA GLY A 61 15.93 -18.03 -2.70
C GLY A 61 16.30 -17.14 -3.89
N LEU A 62 16.64 -17.75 -5.04
CA LEU A 62 17.13 -17.06 -6.26
C LEU A 62 16.02 -16.36 -7.09
N ARG A 63 14.78 -16.37 -6.61
CA ARG A 63 13.65 -15.67 -7.23
C ARG A 63 13.23 -14.54 -6.31
N ASP A 64 13.53 -13.32 -6.76
CA ASP A 64 13.12 -12.08 -6.12
C ASP A 64 11.67 -11.79 -6.51
N ASP A 65 10.74 -12.13 -5.63
CA ASP A 65 9.35 -11.68 -5.75
C ASP A 65 8.98 -10.98 -4.43
N THR A 66 9.63 -9.85 -4.14
CA THR A 66 9.36 -9.05 -2.93
C THR A 66 8.23 -8.04 -3.22
N ALA A 67 7.01 -8.54 -3.42
CA ALA A 67 5.83 -7.69 -3.60
C ALA A 67 5.14 -7.38 -2.27
N ALA A 68 4.60 -6.16 -2.11
CA ALA A 68 3.69 -5.85 -1.03
C ALA A 68 2.34 -6.53 -1.29
N ASN A 69 1.80 -7.16 -0.26
CA ASN A 69 0.50 -7.85 -0.30
C ASN A 69 -0.60 -7.03 0.36
N ASP A 70 -0.25 -6.19 1.35
CA ASP A 70 -1.21 -5.34 2.07
C ASP A 70 -0.55 -4.06 2.58
N ALA A 71 -1.36 -3.10 3.00
CA ALA A 71 -0.93 -1.85 3.62
C ALA A 71 -1.77 -1.55 4.86
N GLU A 72 -1.14 -1.01 5.89
CA GLU A 72 -1.81 -0.45 7.07
C GLU A 72 -1.50 1.03 7.19
N PHE A 73 -2.47 1.81 7.68
CA PHE A 73 -2.35 3.25 7.87
C PHE A 73 -2.60 3.61 9.33
N ALA A 74 -1.71 4.39 9.93
CA ALA A 74 -1.88 4.91 11.27
C ALA A 74 -2.56 6.28 11.22
N CYS A 75 -3.56 6.45 12.08
CA CYS A 75 -4.27 7.69 12.31
C CYS A 75 -3.64 8.48 13.47
N SER A 76 -3.81 9.80 13.47
CA SER A 76 -3.28 10.69 14.50
C SER A 76 -3.84 10.46 15.91
N ASP A 77 -4.95 9.74 16.04
CA ASP A 77 -5.59 9.34 17.30
C ASP A 77 -5.12 7.96 17.81
N GLY A 78 -4.21 7.30 17.09
CA GLY A 78 -3.72 5.96 17.40
C GLY A 78 -4.52 4.82 16.76
N THR A 79 -5.61 5.11 16.04
CA THR A 79 -6.34 4.10 15.28
C THR A 79 -5.48 3.58 14.13
N VAL A 80 -5.56 2.27 13.86
CA VAL A 80 -4.89 1.64 12.70
C VAL A 80 -5.96 1.17 11.72
N LEU A 81 -5.83 1.58 10.46
CA LEU A 81 -6.67 1.15 9.36
C LEU A 81 -5.95 0.04 8.60
N GLU A 82 -6.48 -1.18 8.66
CA GLU A 82 -6.01 -2.30 7.84
C GLU A 82 -6.49 -2.14 6.39
N GLY A 83 -5.64 -2.34 5.40
CA GLY A 83 -6.00 -2.25 3.99
C GLY A 83 -6.95 -3.37 3.55
N GLY A 84 -6.75 -4.59 4.08
CA GLY A 84 -7.55 -5.77 3.75
C GLY A 84 -7.06 -6.48 2.50
N GLY A 85 -5.79 -6.30 2.14
CA GLY A 85 -5.10 -7.02 1.09
C GLY A 85 -4.72 -8.46 1.49
N GLY A 86 -3.67 -8.99 0.86
CA GLY A 86 -3.20 -10.36 1.05
C GLY A 86 -2.69 -10.63 2.47
N THR A 87 -2.90 -11.86 2.96
CA THR A 87 -2.52 -12.27 4.31
C THR A 87 -1.13 -12.89 4.41
N ARG A 88 -0.38 -12.97 3.31
CA ARG A 88 0.96 -13.55 3.28
C ARG A 88 2.05 -12.50 3.52
N GLY A 89 3.20 -12.94 4.00
CA GLY A 89 4.33 -12.08 4.35
C GLY A 89 4.23 -11.49 5.76
N SER A 90 5.19 -10.62 6.08
CA SER A 90 5.33 -9.96 7.37
C SER A 90 5.18 -8.45 7.24
N TRP A 91 4.64 -7.81 8.28
CA TRP A 91 4.59 -6.35 8.35
C TRP A 91 6.00 -5.79 8.49
N GLY A 92 6.33 -4.84 7.62
CA GLY A 92 7.52 -4.02 7.77
C GLY A 92 7.38 -3.00 8.90
N ASN A 93 8.43 -2.20 9.07
CA ASN A 93 8.40 -1.07 9.98
C ASN A 93 7.41 0.00 9.49
N TRP A 94 6.85 0.76 10.43
CA TRP A 94 6.11 1.98 10.11
C TRP A 94 7.01 3.00 9.40
N SER A 95 6.44 3.73 8.46
CA SER A 95 7.08 4.91 7.90
C SER A 95 7.29 5.96 8.98
N GLY A 96 8.14 6.95 8.69
CA GLY A 96 8.17 8.18 9.48
C GLY A 96 6.76 8.75 9.62
N SER A 97 6.41 9.18 10.83
CA SER A 97 5.12 9.81 11.10
C SER A 97 5.16 11.29 10.75
N CYS A 98 4.06 11.82 10.23
CA CYS A 98 3.88 13.25 10.05
C CYS A 98 3.98 13.98 11.40
N LEU A 99 4.54 15.20 11.38
CA LEU A 99 4.62 16.04 12.58
C LEU A 99 3.22 16.36 13.12
N PRO A 100 3.08 16.64 14.44
CA PRO A 100 1.82 17.09 15.02
C PRO A 100 1.26 18.27 14.23
N GLY A 101 -0.03 18.23 13.89
CA GLY A 101 -0.63 19.27 13.06
C GLY A 101 -0.55 19.02 11.55
N LEU A 102 0.24 18.04 11.06
CA LEU A 102 0.24 17.59 9.66
C LEU A 102 -0.44 16.23 9.44
N GLY A 103 -0.78 15.92 8.19
CA GLY A 103 -1.31 14.62 7.76
C GLY A 103 -0.83 14.23 6.38
N VAL A 104 -0.97 12.96 6.03
CA VAL A 104 -0.60 12.45 4.71
C VAL A 104 -1.54 13.05 3.65
N CYS A 105 -0.96 13.71 2.66
CA CYS A 105 -1.66 14.39 1.57
C CYS A 105 -1.31 13.81 0.18
N GLY A 106 -0.40 12.85 0.14
CA GLY A 106 0.06 12.22 -1.08
C GLY A 106 1.03 11.10 -0.76
N LEU A 107 1.35 10.31 -1.79
CA LEU A 107 2.37 9.28 -1.69
C LEU A 107 3.13 9.14 -3.01
N ARG A 108 4.31 8.56 -2.94
CA ARG A 108 5.05 8.06 -4.10
C ARG A 108 5.20 6.55 -3.97
N THR A 109 4.68 5.79 -4.91
CA THR A 109 4.85 4.33 -4.97
C THR A 109 6.06 3.97 -5.82
N LEU A 110 6.68 2.84 -5.51
CA LEU A 110 7.59 2.13 -6.38
C LEU A 110 6.90 0.83 -6.81
N VAL A 111 6.62 0.72 -8.11
CA VAL A 111 5.99 -0.45 -8.73
C VAL A 111 6.99 -1.07 -9.69
N GLU A 112 7.16 -2.38 -9.65
CA GLU A 112 8.05 -3.08 -10.58
C GLU A 112 7.51 -3.05 -12.01
N ALA A 113 8.40 -2.92 -12.98
CA ALA A 113 8.02 -2.93 -14.39
C ALA A 113 7.71 -4.37 -14.85
N PRO A 114 6.75 -4.56 -15.76
CA PRO A 114 6.42 -5.89 -16.29
C PRO A 114 7.66 -6.56 -16.89
N GLN A 115 8.06 -7.73 -16.39
CA GLN A 115 9.11 -8.53 -17.03
C GLN A 115 8.57 -9.25 -18.28
N ARG A 116 9.42 -9.37 -19.31
CA ARG A 116 9.07 -9.65 -20.72
C ARG A 116 8.36 -10.99 -21.03
N SER A 117 7.92 -11.79 -20.05
CA SER A 117 7.17 -13.02 -20.35
C SER A 117 6.27 -13.59 -19.24
N ARG A 118 6.12 -12.96 -18.07
CA ARG A 118 5.22 -13.40 -16.98
C ARG A 118 4.82 -12.21 -16.11
N ASP A 119 3.63 -12.28 -15.53
CA ASP A 119 2.98 -11.23 -14.74
C ASP A 119 3.83 -10.84 -13.52
N ASP A 120 4.61 -9.76 -13.61
CA ASP A 120 5.44 -9.30 -12.49
C ASP A 120 5.33 -7.77 -12.36
N THR A 121 4.17 -7.27 -11.89
CA THR A 121 3.98 -5.83 -11.58
C THR A 121 3.40 -5.73 -10.18
N GLY A 122 4.26 -5.70 -9.16
CA GLY A 122 3.89 -5.52 -7.76
C GLY A 122 4.33 -4.17 -7.21
N LEU A 123 3.61 -3.63 -6.22
CA LEU A 123 4.08 -2.48 -5.43
C LEU A 123 5.14 -2.97 -4.45
N ASN A 124 6.35 -2.42 -4.50
CA ASN A 124 7.44 -2.79 -3.60
C ASN A 124 7.57 -1.84 -2.40
N SER A 125 7.27 -0.56 -2.62
CA SER A 125 7.44 0.47 -1.59
C SER A 125 6.52 1.65 -1.82
N ALA A 126 6.30 2.42 -0.75
CA ALA A 126 5.66 3.71 -0.81
C ALA A 126 6.42 4.70 0.09
N VAL A 127 6.26 5.99 -0.16
CA VAL A 127 6.76 7.07 0.71
C VAL A 127 5.65 8.09 0.85
N PRO A 128 5.29 8.53 2.09
CA PRO A 128 4.21 9.48 2.27
C PRO A 128 4.72 10.91 2.17
N PHE A 129 3.85 11.82 1.74
CA PHE A 129 4.07 13.26 1.84
C PHE A 129 3.14 13.85 2.90
N CYS A 130 3.69 14.69 3.77
CA CYS A 130 2.93 15.34 4.84
C CYS A 130 2.61 16.80 4.47
N CYS A 131 1.35 17.21 4.66
CA CYS A 131 0.87 18.58 4.45
C CYS A 131 0.02 19.07 5.63
N ALA A 132 -0.24 20.38 5.64
CA ALA A 132 -1.13 21.07 6.58
C ALA A 132 -2.60 21.18 6.10
#